data_AF-A0A813AKG4-F1
#
_entry.id   AF-A0A813AKG4-F1
#
_cell.length_a   1.000
_cell.length_b   1.000
_cell.length_c   1.000
_cell.angle_alpha   90.00
_cell.angle_beta   90.00
_cell.angle_gamma   90.00
#
_symmetry.space_group_name_H-M   'P 1'
#
loop_
_entity.id
_entity.type
_entity.pdbx_description
1 polymer ?
#
loop_
_entity_poly.entity_id
_entity_poly.type
_entity_poly.pdbx_seq_one_letter_code
_entity_poly.pdbx_strand_id
1 'polypeptide(L)'
;MACLAFGASPALAIRAVAQPSISLEEDCWDSLSPPDNLGTLSAIMTKNLGQQCRSEVQGLLGDLYEECTKIEGSSEKDCLKELFWWFFGYTGAGYRAGWYQKLAATPREAMLWAGFYDGSPLGLTQKALQSFSNMVDTSIVHPSSILGKIVQRNSDLLGCRGDIGAWMPCCCVKGTVSAIDKGPVAGFWSGASRFFVHGMASNNQSTVVAVLNKVLDKDKKWSLQKSVFWKYELPQLAFEIAEPLDFRPQLLLVDMRGTCEYMTMLVMRRLARYDHRAAKVWLTSKPIICLDCLPGLCDLDETLATRVRSCLGKDLPSCPRFEFCEV
;
A
#
# COMPACT_ATOMS: atom_id res chain seq x y z
N MET A 1 63.27 15.10 21.71
CA MET A 1 62.86 15.90 22.87
C MET A 1 62.47 17.29 22.39
N ALA A 2 61.38 17.81 22.93
CA ALA A 2 60.97 19.22 23.05
C ALA A 2 60.63 20.05 21.79
N CYS A 3 59.48 20.71 21.94
CA CYS A 3 58.77 21.70 21.13
C CYS A 3 59.57 22.96 20.76
N LEU A 4 59.09 23.71 19.77
CA LEU A 4 58.66 25.11 19.92
C LEU A 4 57.78 25.57 18.74
N ALA A 5 56.90 26.54 19.03
CA ALA A 5 55.73 26.97 18.27
C ALA A 5 55.96 28.19 17.37
N PHE A 6 55.03 28.44 16.44
CA PHE A 6 54.20 29.66 16.27
C PHE A 6 53.83 29.92 14.81
N GLY A 7 52.55 30.26 14.58
CA GLY A 7 52.05 30.76 13.30
C GLY A 7 50.52 30.75 13.21
N ALA A 8 49.88 31.66 13.95
CA ALA A 8 48.44 31.90 13.88
C ALA A 8 48.05 32.77 12.68
N SER A 9 46.87 32.51 12.09
CA SER A 9 45.88 33.48 11.55
C SER A 9 44.90 32.78 10.58
N PRO A 10 43.66 33.28 10.37
CA PRO A 10 42.65 33.71 11.32
C PRO A 10 41.40 32.81 11.25
N ALA A 11 40.64 32.78 12.34
CA ALA A 11 39.36 32.09 12.43
C ALA A 11 38.32 32.73 11.49
N LEU A 12 37.95 32.01 10.43
CA LEU A 12 36.70 32.26 9.71
C LEU A 12 35.56 31.74 10.58
N ALA A 13 34.90 32.67 11.26
CA ALA A 13 33.64 32.43 11.95
C ALA A 13 32.57 32.07 10.91
N ILE A 14 32.44 30.79 10.59
CA ILE A 14 31.21 30.26 10.03
C ILE A 14 30.20 30.39 11.16
N ARG A 15 29.30 31.37 11.06
CA ARG A 15 28.08 31.39 11.86
C ARG A 15 27.40 30.04 11.65
N ALA A 16 27.50 29.16 12.64
CA ALA A 16 26.55 28.09 12.81
C ALA A 16 25.19 28.78 12.89
N VAL A 17 24.42 28.69 11.82
CA VAL A 17 22.98 28.94 11.89
C VAL A 17 22.50 27.90 12.89
N ALA A 18 22.18 28.37 14.10
CA ALA A 18 21.57 27.55 15.12
C ALA A 18 20.37 26.86 14.47
N GLN A 19 20.46 25.54 14.29
CA GLN A 19 19.27 24.75 14.03
C GLN A 19 18.35 25.01 15.22
N PRO A 20 17.13 25.53 15.02
CA PRO A 20 16.20 25.67 16.11
C PRO A 20 16.02 24.29 16.71
N SER A 21 16.28 24.18 18.02
CA SER A 21 15.92 23.02 18.81
C SER A 21 14.42 22.81 18.65
N ILE A 22 14.03 21.88 17.78
CA ILE A 22 12.64 21.48 17.63
C ILE A 22 12.30 20.73 18.93
N SER A 23 11.61 21.39 19.85
CA SER A 23 10.90 20.71 20.93
C SER A 23 9.92 19.74 20.27
N LEU A 24 10.12 18.44 20.51
CA LEU A 24 9.24 17.38 20.01
C LEU A 24 7.89 17.33 20.75
N GLU A 25 7.60 18.31 21.61
CA GLU A 25 6.51 18.26 22.59
C GLU A 25 5.40 19.31 22.40
N GLU A 26 5.47 20.20 21.40
CA GLU A 26 4.38 21.18 21.18
C GLU A 26 3.43 20.77 20.03
N ASP A 27 2.24 20.37 20.47
CA ASP A 27 0.93 20.41 19.81
C ASP A 27 0.85 19.71 18.46
N CYS A 28 0.74 18.39 18.55
CA CYS A 28 0.33 17.54 17.46
C CYS A 28 -1.09 17.02 17.71
N TRP A 29 -2.04 17.59 16.97
CA TRP A 29 -3.49 17.30 17.06
C TRP A 29 -4.12 17.63 18.41
N ASP A 30 -4.19 18.92 18.77
CA ASP A 30 -4.94 19.35 19.97
C ASP A 30 -6.45 19.12 19.86
N SER A 31 -6.92 18.81 18.65
CA SER A 31 -8.33 18.55 18.36
C SER A 31 -8.50 17.32 17.48
N LEU A 32 -9.38 16.40 17.89
CA LEU A 32 -9.93 15.32 17.05
C LEU A 32 -11.00 15.83 16.06
N SER A 33 -11.00 17.13 15.77
CA SER A 33 -11.97 17.76 14.89
C SER A 33 -11.40 17.90 13.48
N PRO A 34 -12.17 17.53 12.44
CA PRO A 34 -11.81 17.84 11.08
C PRO A 34 -11.56 19.33 10.88
N PRO A 35 -10.55 19.72 10.10
CA PRO A 35 -10.28 21.12 9.80
C PRO A 35 -11.33 21.70 8.82
N ASP A 36 -11.51 23.02 8.87
CA ASP A 36 -12.51 23.72 8.06
C ASP A 36 -12.06 24.03 6.62
N ASN A 37 -10.79 23.80 6.28
CA ASN A 37 -10.27 23.98 4.92
C ASN A 37 -9.10 23.02 4.59
N LEU A 38 -8.85 22.83 3.30
CA LEU A 38 -7.81 21.93 2.77
C LEU A 38 -6.38 22.39 3.13
N GLY A 39 -6.14 23.69 3.23
CA GLY A 39 -4.83 24.25 3.60
C GLY A 39 -4.44 23.85 5.02
N THR A 40 -5.39 23.96 5.97
CA THR A 40 -5.20 23.50 7.35
C THR A 40 -5.02 21.99 7.41
N LEU A 41 -5.84 21.21 6.69
CA LEU A 41 -5.66 19.76 6.61
C LEU A 41 -4.25 19.39 6.13
N SER A 42 -3.83 19.99 5.02
CA SER A 42 -2.50 19.78 4.43
C SER A 42 -1.37 20.17 5.37
N ALA A 43 -1.49 21.31 6.07
CA ALA A 43 -0.49 21.74 7.04
C ALA A 43 -0.35 20.74 8.18
N ILE A 44 -1.45 20.22 8.70
CA ILE A 44 -1.41 19.27 9.81
C ILE A 44 -0.85 17.91 9.35
N MET A 45 -1.35 17.39 8.22
CA MET A 45 -0.92 16.09 7.68
C MET A 45 0.54 16.08 7.24
N THR A 46 1.16 17.25 7.03
CA THR A 46 2.53 17.34 6.52
C THR A 46 3.54 18.01 7.45
N LYS A 47 3.11 18.37 8.68
CA LYS A 47 3.93 19.08 9.70
C LYS A 47 5.31 18.45 9.89
N ASN A 48 5.34 17.12 10.05
CA ASN A 48 6.55 16.36 10.37
C ASN A 48 7.21 15.68 9.16
N LEU A 49 6.73 15.96 7.94
CA LEU A 49 7.27 15.37 6.72
C LEU A 49 8.44 16.21 6.20
N GLY A 50 9.47 15.52 5.70
CA GLY A 50 10.52 16.11 4.88
C GLY A 50 9.96 16.68 3.58
N GLN A 51 10.71 17.58 2.95
CA GLN A 51 10.22 18.40 1.84
C GLN A 51 9.63 17.60 0.67
N GLN A 52 10.30 16.51 0.26
CA GLN A 52 9.84 15.70 -0.87
C GLN A 52 8.53 14.97 -0.52
N CYS A 53 8.48 14.27 0.61
CA CYS A 53 7.26 13.60 1.07
C CYS A 53 6.10 14.59 1.32
N ARG A 54 6.40 15.76 1.88
CA ARG A 54 5.43 16.85 2.08
C ARG A 54 4.77 17.26 0.77
N SER A 55 5.55 17.49 -0.29
CA SER A 55 5.03 17.89 -1.59
C SER A 55 4.11 16.82 -2.17
N GLU A 56 4.50 15.55 -2.09
CA GLU A 56 3.72 14.42 -2.58
C GLU A 56 2.41 14.25 -1.80
N VAL A 57 2.43 14.38 -0.48
CA VAL A 57 1.22 14.28 0.37
C VAL A 57 0.29 15.48 0.18
N GLN A 58 0.82 16.69 -0.03
CA GLN A 58 0.00 17.87 -0.33
C GLN A 58 -0.73 17.72 -1.68
N GLY A 59 -0.02 17.28 -2.72
CA GLY A 59 -0.64 17.00 -4.01
C GLY A 59 -1.69 15.89 -3.92
N LEU A 60 -1.40 14.83 -3.16
CA LEU A 60 -2.32 13.73 -2.91
C LEU A 60 -3.62 14.20 -2.25
N LEU A 61 -3.53 15.02 -1.20
CA LEU A 61 -4.69 15.59 -0.51
C LEU A 61 -5.51 16.49 -1.44
N GLY A 62 -4.84 17.31 -2.26
CA GLY A 62 -5.50 18.17 -3.24
C GLY A 62 -6.28 17.39 -4.30
N ASP A 63 -5.63 16.39 -4.90
CA ASP A 63 -6.24 15.54 -5.93
C ASP A 63 -7.43 14.74 -5.37
N LEU A 64 -7.31 14.17 -4.17
CA LEU A 64 -8.41 13.43 -3.53
C LEU A 64 -9.58 14.35 -3.14
N TYR A 65 -9.28 15.55 -2.68
CA TYR A 65 -10.29 16.55 -2.37
C TYR A 65 -11.06 16.96 -3.64
N GLU A 66 -10.36 17.19 -4.75
CA GLU A 66 -10.96 17.51 -6.04
C GLU A 66 -11.88 16.38 -6.54
N GLU A 67 -11.48 15.11 -6.41
CA GLU A 67 -12.37 14.00 -6.78
C GLU A 67 -13.57 13.87 -5.83
N CYS A 68 -13.40 14.16 -4.54
CA CYS A 68 -14.49 14.11 -3.59
C CYS A 68 -15.59 15.13 -3.90
N THR A 69 -15.22 16.36 -4.27
CA THR A 69 -16.18 17.44 -4.56
C THR A 69 -16.96 17.23 -5.87
N LYS A 70 -16.48 16.33 -6.75
CA LYS A 70 -17.22 15.89 -7.95
C LYS A 70 -18.36 14.93 -7.64
N ILE A 71 -18.45 14.41 -6.41
CA ILE A 71 -19.42 13.39 -6.04
C ILE A 71 -20.71 14.06 -5.58
N GLU A 72 -21.80 13.75 -6.27
CA GLU A 72 -23.13 14.26 -5.96
C GLU A 72 -23.50 14.03 -4.49
N GLY A 73 -23.93 15.11 -3.82
CA GLY A 73 -24.31 15.09 -2.41
C GLY A 73 -23.15 15.24 -1.41
N SER A 74 -21.90 15.32 -1.87
CA SER A 74 -20.74 15.61 -1.00
C SER A 74 -20.55 17.12 -0.83
N SER A 75 -20.56 17.62 0.41
CA SER A 75 -20.13 18.99 0.70
C SER A 75 -18.62 19.06 0.90
N GLU A 76 -18.02 20.25 0.71
CA GLU A 76 -16.59 20.48 1.00
C GLU A 76 -16.20 20.04 2.42
N LYS A 77 -17.06 20.36 3.39
CA LYS A 77 -16.88 19.97 4.80
C LYS A 77 -16.89 18.45 4.98
N ASP A 78 -17.76 17.74 4.26
CA ASP A 78 -17.79 16.28 4.28
C ASP A 78 -16.50 15.71 3.70
N CYS A 79 -16.03 16.25 2.57
CA CYS A 79 -14.78 15.82 1.95
C CYS A 79 -13.57 16.00 2.87
N LEU A 80 -13.45 17.15 3.54
CA LEU A 80 -12.38 17.41 4.50
C LEU A 80 -12.43 16.45 5.69
N LYS A 81 -13.64 16.15 6.19
CA LYS A 81 -13.85 15.19 7.27
C LYS A 81 -13.44 13.77 6.86
N GLU A 82 -13.84 13.31 5.68
CA GLU A 82 -13.49 11.99 5.17
C GLU A 82 -11.98 11.85 4.98
N LEU A 83 -11.34 12.84 4.34
CA LEU A 83 -9.88 12.85 4.15
C LEU A 83 -9.13 12.92 5.47
N PHE A 84 -9.60 13.72 6.43
CA PHE A 84 -9.02 13.78 7.77
C PHE A 84 -8.99 12.40 8.41
N TRP A 85 -10.14 11.71 8.49
CA TRP A 85 -10.20 10.39 9.12
C TRP A 85 -9.43 9.32 8.37
N TRP A 86 -9.42 9.36 7.04
CA TRP A 86 -8.62 8.46 6.22
C TRP A 86 -7.13 8.59 6.54
N PHE A 87 -6.55 9.80 6.44
CA PHE A 87 -5.13 10.00 6.71
C PHE A 87 -4.78 9.83 8.19
N PHE A 88 -5.74 10.04 9.11
CA PHE A 88 -5.59 9.71 10.52
C PHE A 88 -5.55 8.19 10.78
N GLY A 89 -5.92 7.37 9.80
CA GLY A 89 -5.97 5.91 9.91
C GLY A 89 -7.22 5.39 10.61
N TYR A 90 -8.24 6.23 10.81
CA TYR A 90 -9.52 5.79 11.34
C TYR A 90 -10.43 5.34 10.20
N THR A 91 -10.63 4.02 10.12
CA THR A 91 -11.49 3.39 9.11
C THR A 91 -12.79 2.81 9.67
N GLY A 92 -13.42 3.50 10.62
CA GLY A 92 -14.71 3.08 11.20
C GLY A 92 -15.87 3.04 10.20
N ALA A 93 -16.88 2.22 10.50
CA ALA A 93 -18.05 1.85 9.68
C ALA A 93 -19.02 3.01 9.27
N GLY A 94 -18.60 4.26 9.32
CA GLY A 94 -19.40 5.45 8.99
C GLY A 94 -19.11 6.06 7.62
N TYR A 95 -18.32 5.38 6.79
CA TYR A 95 -17.95 5.86 5.46
C TYR A 95 -19.15 6.00 4.54
N ARG A 96 -19.32 7.16 3.91
CA ARG A 96 -20.37 7.36 2.90
C ARG A 96 -20.22 6.32 1.80
N ALA A 97 -21.18 5.40 1.75
CA ALA A 97 -21.26 4.33 0.76
C ALA A 97 -21.20 4.95 -0.64
N GLY A 98 -20.18 4.57 -1.43
CA GLY A 98 -20.09 4.87 -2.86
C GLY A 98 -18.90 5.72 -3.31
N TRP A 99 -18.38 6.64 -2.49
CA TRP A 99 -17.29 7.53 -2.95
C TRP A 99 -15.97 6.79 -3.13
N TYR A 100 -15.59 6.01 -2.12
CA TYR A 100 -14.41 5.16 -2.16
C TYR A 100 -14.52 4.02 -3.18
N GLN A 101 -15.73 3.48 -3.39
CA GLN A 101 -15.98 2.49 -4.43
C GLN A 101 -15.72 3.08 -5.82
N LYS A 102 -16.18 4.30 -6.10
CA LYS A 102 -15.86 5.01 -7.36
C LYS A 102 -14.35 5.24 -7.51
N LEU A 103 -13.68 5.65 -6.43
CA LEU A 103 -12.24 5.91 -6.46
C LEU A 103 -11.41 4.65 -6.74
N ALA A 104 -11.79 3.52 -6.15
CA ALA A 104 -11.07 2.24 -6.27
C ALA A 104 -11.53 1.38 -7.46
N ALA A 105 -12.64 1.74 -8.11
CA ALA A 105 -13.16 1.00 -9.25
C ALA A 105 -12.13 0.87 -10.37
N THR A 106 -12.03 -0.32 -10.93
CA THR A 106 -11.17 -0.64 -12.06
C THR A 106 -12.02 -1.07 -13.26
N PRO A 107 -11.53 -0.91 -14.50
CA PRO A 107 -12.30 -1.29 -15.70
C PRO A 107 -12.56 -2.80 -15.84
N ARG A 108 -11.73 -3.65 -15.24
CA ARG A 108 -11.80 -5.12 -15.25
C ARG A 108 -11.50 -5.65 -13.85
N GLU A 109 -11.53 -6.98 -13.67
CA GLU A 109 -11.06 -7.61 -12.42
C GLU A 109 -9.67 -7.08 -12.04
N ALA A 110 -9.52 -6.72 -10.76
CA ALA A 110 -8.36 -6.01 -10.29
C ALA A 110 -7.21 -6.97 -9.95
N MET A 111 -6.00 -6.61 -10.37
CA MET A 111 -4.75 -7.30 -10.08
C MET A 111 -3.97 -6.52 -9.02
N LEU A 112 -3.51 -7.23 -7.99
CA LEU A 112 -2.57 -6.72 -7.00
C LEU A 112 -1.13 -6.90 -7.48
N TRP A 113 -0.21 -6.07 -6.99
CA TRP A 113 1.18 -6.20 -7.37
C TRP A 113 2.16 -5.62 -6.35
N ALA A 114 3.40 -6.08 -6.41
CA ALA A 114 4.50 -5.46 -5.67
C ALA A 114 5.81 -5.59 -6.44
N GLY A 115 6.59 -4.51 -6.53
CA GLY A 115 7.97 -4.58 -7.02
C GLY A 115 8.24 -4.11 -8.44
N PHE A 116 7.26 -3.45 -9.07
CA PHE A 116 7.36 -2.93 -10.43
C PHE A 116 7.45 -1.41 -10.39
N TYR A 117 8.66 -0.87 -10.48
CA TYR A 117 8.92 0.56 -10.56
C TYR A 117 10.21 0.78 -11.35
N ASP A 118 10.28 1.89 -12.06
CA ASP A 118 11.42 2.21 -12.89
C ASP A 118 12.68 2.42 -12.03
N GLY A 119 13.82 1.88 -12.47
CA GLY A 119 15.06 1.87 -11.69
C GLY A 119 15.14 0.78 -10.60
N SER A 120 14.19 -0.17 -10.55
CA SER A 120 14.32 -1.35 -9.70
C SER A 120 15.56 -2.17 -10.06
N PRO A 121 16.40 -2.57 -9.07
CA PRO A 121 17.49 -3.50 -9.33
C PRO A 121 16.99 -4.91 -9.69
N LEU A 122 15.67 -5.16 -9.60
CA LEU A 122 15.02 -6.41 -9.96
C LEU A 122 14.52 -6.43 -11.42
N GLY A 123 14.81 -5.39 -12.22
CA GLY A 123 14.73 -5.41 -13.69
C GLY A 123 13.36 -5.20 -14.33
N LEU A 124 12.25 -5.52 -13.65
CA LEU A 124 10.90 -5.38 -14.22
C LEU A 124 10.26 -4.02 -13.92
N THR A 125 9.67 -3.42 -14.95
CA THR A 125 9.09 -2.07 -14.93
C THR A 125 7.57 -2.07 -14.75
N GLN A 126 7.00 -0.92 -14.41
CA GLN A 126 5.55 -0.75 -14.34
C GLN A 126 4.90 -0.90 -15.73
N LYS A 127 5.59 -0.50 -16.80
CA LYS A 127 5.13 -0.68 -18.18
C LYS A 127 5.01 -2.17 -18.56
N ALA A 128 5.97 -3.00 -18.17
CA ALA A 128 5.91 -4.44 -18.41
C ALA A 128 4.70 -5.07 -17.68
N LEU A 129 4.47 -4.68 -16.42
CA LEU A 129 3.31 -5.12 -15.65
C LEU A 129 1.98 -4.69 -16.31
N GLN A 130 1.90 -3.45 -16.80
CA GLN A 130 0.71 -2.97 -17.49
C GLN A 130 0.42 -3.78 -18.76
N SER A 131 1.44 -4.04 -19.59
CA SER A 131 1.30 -4.91 -20.77
C SER A 131 0.82 -6.30 -20.39
N PHE A 132 1.40 -6.89 -19.34
CA PHE A 132 1.02 -8.21 -18.85
C PHE A 132 -0.43 -8.26 -18.35
N SER A 133 -0.88 -7.25 -17.60
CA SER A 133 -2.26 -7.18 -17.11
C SER A 133 -3.28 -7.19 -18.27
N ASN A 134 -2.93 -6.59 -19.42
CA ASN A 134 -3.76 -6.66 -20.62
C ASN A 134 -3.82 -8.06 -21.22
N MET A 135 -2.71 -8.82 -21.21
CA MET A 135 -2.66 -10.18 -21.74
C MET A 135 -3.50 -11.17 -20.90
N VAL A 136 -3.57 -10.95 -19.58
CA VAL A 136 -4.39 -11.77 -18.66
C VAL A 136 -5.81 -11.23 -18.42
N ASP A 137 -6.21 -10.19 -19.16
CA ASP A 137 -7.53 -9.54 -19.07
C ASP A 137 -7.90 -8.99 -17.68
N THR A 138 -6.92 -8.40 -16.99
CA THR A 138 -7.11 -7.76 -15.67
C THR A 138 -6.69 -6.30 -15.70
N SER A 139 -7.03 -5.56 -14.64
CA SER A 139 -6.57 -4.18 -14.44
C SER A 139 -5.67 -4.10 -13.22
N ILE A 140 -4.44 -3.60 -13.35
CA ILE A 140 -3.63 -3.31 -12.16
C ILE A 140 -4.34 -2.27 -11.30
N VAL A 141 -4.58 -2.62 -10.03
CA VAL A 141 -5.40 -1.82 -9.11
C VAL A 141 -4.95 -0.35 -9.06
N HIS A 142 -3.63 -0.18 -9.08
CA HIS A 142 -2.91 1.07 -9.27
C HIS A 142 -2.00 0.92 -10.50
N PRO A 143 -2.12 1.77 -11.55
CA PRO A 143 -2.88 3.01 -11.62
C PRO A 143 -4.21 2.91 -12.40
N SER A 144 -4.83 1.74 -12.56
CA SER A 144 -6.03 1.65 -13.43
C SER A 144 -7.29 2.31 -12.86
N SER A 145 -7.34 2.49 -11.54
CA SER A 145 -8.44 3.18 -10.83
C SER A 145 -8.21 4.70 -10.74
N ILE A 146 -9.25 5.48 -10.40
CA ILE A 146 -9.09 6.93 -10.16
C ILE A 146 -8.08 7.17 -9.02
N LEU A 147 -8.23 6.45 -7.91
CA LEU A 147 -7.32 6.50 -6.78
C LEU A 147 -5.89 6.13 -7.19
N GLY A 148 -5.74 5.11 -8.03
CA GLY A 148 -4.45 4.74 -8.56
C GLY A 148 -3.81 5.87 -9.39
N LYS A 149 -4.55 6.47 -10.32
CA LYS A 149 -4.04 7.61 -11.10
C LYS A 149 -3.63 8.78 -10.21
N ILE A 150 -4.36 9.05 -9.14
CA ILE A 150 -3.99 10.06 -8.14
C ILE A 150 -2.65 9.72 -7.48
N VAL A 151 -2.48 8.48 -7.01
CA VAL A 151 -1.21 8.02 -6.42
C VAL A 151 -0.06 8.18 -7.42
N GLN A 152 -0.28 7.85 -8.69
CA GLN A 152 0.77 7.91 -9.72
C GLN A 152 1.17 9.35 -10.02
N ARG A 153 0.19 10.26 -10.11
CA ARG A 153 0.43 11.70 -10.26
C ARG A 153 1.26 12.27 -9.11
N ASN A 154 1.12 11.70 -7.92
CA ASN A 154 1.87 12.06 -6.73
C ASN A 154 3.09 11.16 -6.49
N SER A 155 3.72 10.71 -7.58
CA SER A 155 5.00 9.98 -7.59
C SER A 155 5.01 8.70 -6.74
N ASP A 156 3.87 8.01 -6.62
CA ASP A 156 3.70 6.79 -5.82
C ASP A 156 4.12 6.92 -4.35
N LEU A 157 4.18 8.17 -3.85
CA LEU A 157 4.72 8.52 -2.54
C LEU A 157 6.17 8.05 -2.32
N LEU A 158 6.98 8.01 -3.39
CA LEU A 158 8.37 7.55 -3.35
C LEU A 158 9.26 8.43 -2.44
N GLY A 159 8.98 9.74 -2.38
CA GLY A 159 9.65 10.69 -1.49
C GLY A 159 9.38 10.47 -0.01
N CYS A 160 8.29 9.76 0.34
CA CYS A 160 7.97 9.35 1.71
C CYS A 160 8.72 8.10 2.18
N ARG A 161 9.48 7.45 1.29
CA ARG A 161 10.20 6.24 1.65
C ARG A 161 11.42 6.55 2.50
N GLY A 162 11.35 6.15 3.77
CA GLY A 162 12.40 6.41 4.75
C GLY A 162 12.23 7.75 5.49
N ASP A 163 11.17 8.49 5.18
CA ASP A 163 10.74 9.64 5.98
C ASP A 163 10.07 9.13 7.26
N ILE A 164 10.65 9.43 8.42
CA ILE A 164 10.13 8.98 9.71
C ILE A 164 8.74 9.56 10.00
N GLY A 165 8.50 10.82 9.62
CA GLY A 165 7.23 11.51 9.83
C GLY A 165 6.08 10.92 9.01
N ALA A 166 6.37 10.22 7.91
CA ALA A 166 5.36 9.57 7.09
C ALA A 166 4.69 8.38 7.80
N TRP A 167 5.41 7.73 8.73
CA TRP A 167 4.99 6.48 9.36
C TRP A 167 4.71 6.62 10.86
N MET A 168 5.21 7.69 11.48
CA MET A 168 4.89 8.03 12.87
C MET A 168 3.67 8.94 12.94
N PRO A 169 2.71 8.65 13.84
CA PRO A 169 1.65 9.61 14.12
C PRO A 169 2.28 10.87 14.70
N CYS A 170 1.74 12.03 14.33
CA CYS A 170 1.99 13.25 15.10
C CYS A 170 1.50 13.08 16.57
N CYS A 171 0.47 12.25 16.82
CA CYS A 171 -0.14 12.07 18.14
C CYS A 171 0.27 10.76 18.85
N CYS A 172 0.91 10.89 20.01
CA CYS A 172 0.79 9.93 21.10
C CYS A 172 -0.44 10.30 21.94
N VAL A 173 -1.65 9.95 21.50
CA VAL A 173 -2.80 9.98 22.43
C VAL A 173 -2.46 8.99 23.54
N LYS A 174 -2.12 9.50 24.72
CA LYS A 174 -1.81 8.68 25.89
C LYS A 174 -3.02 7.76 26.15
N GLY A 175 -2.88 6.47 25.84
CA GLY A 175 -3.71 5.40 26.40
C GLY A 175 -4.78 4.74 25.53
N THR A 176 -4.98 5.06 24.24
CA THR A 176 -6.17 4.51 23.53
C THR A 176 -5.96 3.70 22.26
N VAL A 177 -4.77 3.55 21.67
CA VAL A 177 -4.66 2.69 20.48
C VAL A 177 -3.29 2.01 20.43
N SER A 178 -3.25 0.68 20.58
CA SER A 178 -2.04 -0.11 20.31
C SER A 178 -1.95 -0.50 18.82
N ALA A 179 -0.73 -0.75 18.36
CA ALA A 179 -0.31 -1.28 17.04
C ALA A 179 -0.06 -0.28 15.87
N ILE A 180 1.22 -0.29 15.45
CA ILE A 180 1.83 -0.27 14.09
C ILE A 180 1.38 0.81 13.08
N ASP A 181 2.36 1.58 12.58
CA ASP A 181 2.31 2.55 11.47
C ASP A 181 1.09 3.51 11.48
N LYS A 182 1.19 4.64 12.19
CA LYS A 182 0.09 5.62 12.34
C LYS A 182 0.37 7.00 11.76
N GLY A 183 1.37 7.12 10.90
CA GLY A 183 1.61 8.36 10.17
C GLY A 183 0.58 8.59 9.05
N PRO A 184 0.52 9.81 8.49
CA PRO A 184 -0.42 10.19 7.44
C PRO A 184 -0.34 9.27 6.21
N VAL A 185 0.87 8.83 5.85
CA VAL A 185 1.07 7.92 4.70
C VAL A 185 0.63 6.50 5.03
N ALA A 186 0.81 6.06 6.28
CA ALA A 186 0.30 4.77 6.72
C ALA A 186 -1.24 4.74 6.77
N GLY A 187 -1.86 5.81 7.28
CA GLY A 187 -3.31 5.98 7.27
C GLY A 187 -3.86 5.99 5.84
N PHE A 188 -3.20 6.73 4.95
CA PHE A 188 -3.52 6.72 3.52
C PHE A 188 -3.50 5.31 2.93
N TRP A 189 -2.37 4.58 3.03
CA TRP A 189 -2.26 3.24 2.43
C TRP A 189 -3.23 2.23 3.05
N SER A 190 -3.46 2.31 4.37
CA SER A 190 -4.45 1.47 5.05
C SER A 190 -5.85 1.64 4.46
N GLY A 191 -6.30 2.90 4.28
CA GLY A 191 -7.60 3.17 3.66
C GLY A 191 -7.63 2.87 2.16
N ALA A 192 -6.59 3.25 1.41
CA ALA A 192 -6.50 3.01 -0.03
C ALA A 192 -6.60 1.51 -0.36
N SER A 193 -5.79 0.69 0.32
CA SER A 193 -5.81 -0.76 0.16
C SER A 193 -7.15 -1.38 0.59
N ARG A 194 -7.81 -0.82 1.61
CA ARG A 194 -9.17 -1.24 1.95
C ARG A 194 -10.13 -0.99 0.79
N PHE A 195 -10.12 0.19 0.19
CA PHE A 195 -11.03 0.52 -0.90
C PHE A 195 -10.77 -0.33 -2.13
N PHE A 196 -9.51 -0.57 -2.45
CA PHE A 196 -9.09 -1.47 -3.51
C PHE A 196 -9.66 -2.89 -3.34
N VAL A 197 -9.47 -3.49 -2.16
CA VAL A 197 -9.94 -4.87 -1.91
C VAL A 197 -11.46 -4.92 -1.77
N HIS A 198 -12.07 -3.94 -1.12
CA HIS A 198 -13.53 -3.84 -1.04
C HIS A 198 -14.18 -3.67 -2.42
N GLY A 199 -13.52 -2.99 -3.36
CA GLY A 199 -13.94 -2.92 -4.76
C GLY A 199 -13.95 -4.29 -5.44
N MET A 200 -12.94 -5.13 -5.17
CA MET A 200 -12.92 -6.52 -5.65
C MET A 200 -14.08 -7.33 -5.06
N ALA A 201 -14.32 -7.18 -3.75
CA ALA A 201 -15.39 -7.87 -3.04
C ALA A 201 -16.79 -7.46 -3.54
N SER A 202 -17.00 -6.15 -3.72
CA SER A 202 -18.27 -5.59 -4.22
C SER A 202 -18.59 -6.04 -5.64
N ASN A 203 -17.58 -6.28 -6.47
CA ASN A 203 -17.73 -6.83 -7.81
C ASN A 203 -17.82 -8.37 -7.84
N ASN A 204 -17.82 -9.02 -6.68
CA ASN A 204 -17.78 -10.47 -6.52
C ASN A 204 -16.69 -11.13 -7.37
N GLN A 205 -15.50 -10.51 -7.38
CA GLN A 205 -14.38 -10.96 -8.19
C GLN A 205 -14.01 -12.41 -7.83
N SER A 206 -13.98 -13.26 -8.85
CA SER A 206 -13.86 -14.71 -8.64
C SER A 206 -12.44 -15.14 -8.28
N THR A 207 -11.44 -14.39 -8.76
CA THR A 207 -10.01 -14.67 -8.59
C THR A 207 -9.25 -13.38 -8.35
N VAL A 208 -8.35 -13.37 -7.39
CA VAL A 208 -7.41 -12.27 -7.15
C VAL A 208 -6.03 -12.72 -7.61
N VAL A 209 -5.52 -12.07 -8.65
CA VAL A 209 -4.15 -12.27 -9.14
C VAL A 209 -3.22 -11.27 -8.45
N ALA A 210 -2.13 -11.75 -7.86
CA ALA A 210 -1.07 -10.93 -7.30
C ALA A 210 0.27 -11.23 -7.97
N VAL A 211 0.84 -10.25 -8.66
CA VAL A 211 2.16 -10.38 -9.32
C VAL A 211 3.24 -9.78 -8.44
N LEU A 212 4.22 -10.58 -8.02
CA LEU A 212 5.14 -10.23 -6.94
C LEU A 212 6.60 -10.32 -7.41
N ASN A 213 7.26 -9.16 -7.47
CA ASN A 213 8.68 -9.00 -7.78
C ASN A 213 9.45 -8.38 -6.61
N LYS A 214 9.47 -9.07 -5.47
CA LYS A 214 10.15 -8.62 -4.24
C LYS A 214 10.86 -9.79 -3.58
N VAL A 215 11.96 -9.52 -2.87
CA VAL A 215 12.65 -10.57 -2.10
C VAL A 215 11.92 -10.86 -0.79
N LEU A 216 12.01 -12.09 -0.27
CA LEU A 216 11.32 -12.48 0.97
C LEU A 216 12.10 -12.16 2.25
N ASP A 217 13.40 -11.89 2.14
CA ASP A 217 14.24 -11.44 3.25
C ASP A 217 13.71 -10.10 3.81
N LYS A 218 13.34 -10.11 5.09
CA LYS A 218 12.75 -8.97 5.83
C LYS A 218 13.71 -7.79 5.98
N ASP A 219 15.01 -8.05 6.03
CA ASP A 219 16.02 -7.03 6.34
C ASP A 219 16.36 -6.22 5.10
N LYS A 220 16.16 -6.79 3.90
CA LYS A 220 16.40 -6.09 2.63
C LYS A 220 15.47 -4.89 2.44
N LYS A 221 16.00 -3.85 1.80
CA LYS A 221 15.27 -2.62 1.40
C LYS A 221 14.07 -2.94 0.49
N TRP A 222 14.18 -3.97 -0.34
CA TRP A 222 13.17 -4.40 -1.33
C TRP A 222 12.40 -5.64 -0.89
N SER A 223 12.25 -5.82 0.42
CA SER A 223 11.47 -6.93 0.99
C SER A 223 10.00 -6.84 0.59
N LEU A 224 9.37 -7.99 0.33
CA LEU A 224 7.93 -8.11 0.19
C LEU A 224 7.23 -7.64 1.46
N GLN A 225 7.80 -7.91 2.63
CA GLN A 225 7.20 -7.56 3.93
C GLN A 225 7.09 -6.05 4.17
N LYS A 226 7.84 -5.25 3.40
CA LYS A 226 7.82 -3.78 3.42
C LYS A 226 6.92 -3.18 2.32
N SER A 227 6.24 -4.01 1.52
CA SER A 227 5.37 -3.56 0.43
C SER A 227 3.96 -3.21 0.91
N VAL A 228 3.27 -2.39 0.11
CA VAL A 228 1.85 -2.06 0.32
C VAL A 228 1.00 -3.33 0.31
N PHE A 229 1.24 -4.23 -0.66
CA PHE A 229 0.62 -5.55 -0.73
C PHE A 229 0.66 -6.29 0.61
N TRP A 230 1.84 -6.42 1.20
CA TRP A 230 2.01 -7.21 2.42
C TRP A 230 1.45 -6.54 3.68
N LYS A 231 1.62 -5.21 3.78
CA LYS A 231 1.25 -4.44 4.96
C LYS A 231 -0.23 -4.11 5.02
N TYR A 232 -0.87 -3.89 3.87
CA TYR A 232 -2.20 -3.30 3.79
C TYR A 232 -3.17 -4.13 2.95
N GLU A 233 -2.83 -4.55 1.72
CA GLU A 233 -3.80 -5.24 0.84
C GLU A 233 -4.10 -6.68 1.29
N LEU A 234 -3.06 -7.46 1.63
CA LEU A 234 -3.22 -8.85 2.07
C LEU A 234 -4.02 -8.97 3.38
N PRO A 235 -3.79 -8.12 4.40
CA PRO A 235 -4.69 -8.04 5.56
C PRO A 235 -6.14 -7.73 5.18
N GLN A 236 -6.38 -6.80 4.26
CA GLN A 236 -7.73 -6.42 3.87
C GLN A 236 -8.44 -7.51 3.07
N LEU A 237 -7.71 -8.35 2.32
CA LEU A 237 -8.28 -9.56 1.74
C LEU A 237 -8.83 -10.49 2.82
N ALA A 238 -8.07 -10.72 3.90
CA ALA A 238 -8.54 -11.52 5.02
C ALA A 238 -9.78 -10.91 5.69
N PHE A 239 -9.82 -9.58 5.82
CA PHE A 239 -10.95 -8.85 6.38
C PHE A 239 -12.22 -9.00 5.54
N GLU A 240 -12.18 -8.71 4.23
CA GLU A 240 -13.37 -8.82 3.35
C GLU A 240 -13.89 -10.26 3.22
N ILE A 241 -13.03 -11.26 3.50
CA ILE A 241 -13.42 -12.67 3.59
C ILE A 241 -14.12 -12.99 4.92
N ALA A 242 -13.88 -12.26 5.99
CA ALA A 242 -14.62 -12.46 7.24
C ALA A 242 -16.01 -11.81 7.22
N GLU A 243 -16.19 -10.79 6.38
CA GLU A 243 -17.41 -10.00 6.23
C GLU A 243 -18.57 -10.77 5.56
N PRO A 244 -19.83 -10.33 5.71
CA PRO A 244 -21.02 -11.02 5.18
C PRO A 244 -21.18 -10.97 3.66
N LEU A 245 -20.26 -10.32 2.94
CA LEU A 245 -20.19 -10.44 1.49
C LEU A 245 -19.76 -11.87 1.14
N ASP A 246 -20.38 -12.49 0.12
CA ASP A 246 -20.01 -13.82 -0.40
C ASP A 246 -18.69 -13.79 -1.20
N PHE A 247 -17.74 -12.98 -0.75
CA PHE A 247 -16.46 -12.79 -1.39
C PHE A 247 -15.47 -13.86 -0.92
N ARG A 248 -15.24 -14.86 -1.77
CA ARG A 248 -14.29 -15.96 -1.53
C ARG A 248 -13.45 -16.18 -2.77
N PRO A 249 -12.53 -15.28 -3.14
CA PRO A 249 -11.81 -15.39 -4.40
C PRO A 249 -10.83 -16.58 -4.39
N GLN A 250 -10.48 -17.11 -5.55
CA GLN A 250 -9.24 -17.89 -5.68
C GLN A 250 -8.06 -16.92 -5.58
N LEU A 251 -7.05 -17.19 -4.75
CA LEU A 251 -5.82 -16.39 -4.73
C LEU A 251 -4.78 -17.05 -5.65
N LEU A 252 -4.31 -16.32 -6.66
CA LEU A 252 -3.25 -16.73 -7.57
C LEU A 252 -2.05 -15.79 -7.42
N LEU A 253 -0.92 -16.34 -6.95
CA LEU A 253 0.35 -15.63 -6.83
C LEU A 253 1.22 -15.91 -8.05
N VAL A 254 1.81 -14.87 -8.63
CA VAL A 254 2.86 -14.98 -9.65
C VAL A 254 4.15 -14.51 -9.02
N ASP A 255 5.05 -15.43 -8.70
CA ASP A 255 6.30 -15.14 -8.00
C ASP A 255 7.46 -15.00 -8.98
N MET A 256 7.83 -13.75 -9.27
CA MET A 256 8.94 -13.40 -10.17
C MET A 256 10.33 -13.72 -9.58
N ARG A 257 10.40 -14.29 -8.37
CA ARG A 257 11.64 -14.70 -7.70
C ARG A 257 11.80 -16.20 -7.59
N GLY A 258 10.80 -16.99 -8.00
CA GLY A 258 10.88 -18.45 -7.99
C GLY A 258 10.92 -19.05 -6.58
N THR A 259 10.11 -18.53 -5.66
CA THR A 259 10.05 -18.91 -4.24
C THR A 259 8.64 -19.30 -3.80
N CYS A 260 7.80 -19.81 -4.71
CA CYS A 260 6.37 -20.04 -4.46
C CYS A 260 6.06 -20.83 -3.20
N GLU A 261 6.80 -21.91 -2.91
CA GLU A 261 6.57 -22.72 -1.71
C GLU A 261 6.71 -21.89 -0.43
N TYR A 262 7.84 -21.16 -0.30
CA TYR A 262 8.10 -20.33 0.86
C TYR A 262 7.18 -19.10 0.92
N MET A 263 6.94 -18.45 -0.23
CA MET A 263 6.05 -17.30 -0.34
C MET A 263 4.62 -17.66 0.09
N THR A 264 4.10 -18.79 -0.40
CA THR A 264 2.73 -19.23 -0.12
C THR A 264 2.55 -19.55 1.35
N MET A 265 3.51 -20.26 1.97
CA MET A 265 3.51 -20.51 3.41
C MET A 265 3.49 -19.21 4.22
N LEU A 266 4.26 -18.20 3.83
CA LEU A 266 4.26 -16.90 4.49
C LEU A 266 2.90 -16.18 4.32
N VAL A 267 2.32 -16.20 3.11
CA VAL A 267 1.02 -15.57 2.81
C VAL A 267 -0.10 -16.23 3.62
N MET A 268 -0.17 -17.55 3.66
CA MET A 268 -1.14 -18.30 4.46
C MET A 268 -1.05 -17.95 5.94
N ARG A 269 0.17 -17.97 6.50
CA ARG A 269 0.41 -17.57 7.91
C ARG A 269 0.00 -16.14 8.18
N ARG A 270 0.19 -15.24 7.21
CA ARG A 270 -0.19 -13.83 7.33
C ARG A 270 -1.71 -13.67 7.35
N LEU A 271 -2.43 -14.35 6.45
CA LEU A 271 -3.89 -14.34 6.38
C LEU A 271 -4.53 -14.93 7.65
N ALA A 272 -4.01 -16.08 8.12
CA ALA A 272 -4.53 -16.76 9.32
C ALA A 272 -4.37 -15.96 10.62
N ARG A 273 -3.53 -14.92 10.67
CA ARG A 273 -3.36 -14.06 11.85
C ARG A 273 -4.48 -13.02 12.02
N TYR A 274 -5.21 -12.69 10.96
CA TYR A 274 -6.22 -11.61 11.00
C TYR A 274 -7.60 -12.12 11.43
N ASP A 275 -8.07 -13.19 10.79
CA ASP A 275 -9.25 -13.94 11.21
C ASP A 275 -8.98 -15.43 10.98
N HIS A 276 -8.48 -16.10 12.01
CA HIS A 276 -8.01 -17.47 11.91
C HIS A 276 -9.10 -18.43 11.42
N ARG A 277 -10.38 -18.19 11.74
CA ARG A 277 -11.45 -19.12 11.38
C ARG A 277 -11.88 -18.93 9.95
N ALA A 278 -12.22 -17.69 9.55
CA ALA A 278 -12.67 -17.40 8.19
C ALA A 278 -11.56 -17.68 7.17
N ALA A 279 -10.33 -17.23 7.46
CA ALA A 279 -9.18 -17.46 6.58
C ALA A 279 -8.86 -18.96 6.46
N LYS A 280 -8.93 -19.75 7.53
CA LYS A 280 -8.70 -21.21 7.46
C LYS A 280 -9.73 -21.90 6.57
N VAL A 281 -11.02 -21.63 6.78
CA VAL A 281 -12.10 -22.22 5.95
C VAL A 281 -11.92 -21.86 4.48
N TRP A 282 -11.58 -20.60 4.20
CA TRP A 282 -11.31 -20.14 2.85
C TRP A 282 -10.08 -20.85 2.24
N LEU A 283 -8.94 -20.87 2.93
CA LEU A 283 -7.71 -21.49 2.42
C LEU A 283 -7.82 -23.01 2.25
N THR A 284 -8.65 -23.68 3.05
CA THR A 284 -8.95 -25.11 2.88
C THR A 284 -9.84 -25.35 1.66
N SER A 285 -10.83 -24.50 1.41
CA SER A 285 -11.75 -24.66 0.26
C SER A 285 -11.17 -24.15 -1.06
N LYS A 286 -10.28 -23.15 -1.01
CA LYS A 286 -9.58 -22.55 -2.15
C LYS A 286 -8.09 -22.42 -1.81
N PRO A 287 -7.31 -23.51 -1.97
CA PRO A 287 -5.86 -23.50 -1.79
C PRO A 287 -5.20 -22.43 -2.66
N ILE A 288 -4.14 -21.80 -2.18
CA ILE A 288 -3.43 -20.77 -2.96
C ILE A 288 -2.77 -21.44 -4.16
N ILE A 289 -2.97 -20.85 -5.35
CA ILE A 289 -2.22 -21.20 -6.55
C ILE A 289 -0.99 -20.30 -6.60
N CYS A 290 0.18 -20.86 -6.88
CA CYS A 290 1.38 -20.06 -7.08
C CYS A 290 2.15 -20.52 -8.33
N LEU A 291 2.50 -19.57 -9.19
CA LEU A 291 3.28 -19.78 -10.40
C LEU A 291 4.70 -19.23 -10.20
N ASP A 292 5.68 -20.13 -10.20
CA ASP A 292 7.08 -19.76 -10.14
C ASP A 292 7.56 -19.18 -11.47
N CYS A 293 8.23 -18.04 -11.36
CA CYS A 293 8.98 -17.39 -12.42
C CYS A 293 10.45 -17.31 -12.00
N LEU A 294 11.20 -18.34 -12.41
CA LEU A 294 12.63 -18.41 -12.13
C LEU A 294 13.36 -17.24 -12.84
N PRO A 295 14.26 -16.51 -12.16
CA PRO A 295 15.01 -15.41 -12.77
C PRO A 295 15.74 -15.85 -14.03
N GLY A 296 15.53 -15.12 -15.14
CA GLY A 296 16.14 -15.41 -16.44
C GLY A 296 15.45 -16.49 -17.26
N LEU A 297 14.38 -17.11 -16.74
CA LEU A 297 13.57 -18.12 -17.43
C LEU A 297 12.10 -17.75 -17.56
N CYS A 298 11.68 -16.65 -16.92
CA CYS A 298 10.33 -16.14 -16.99
C CYS A 298 10.35 -14.63 -17.15
N ASP A 299 9.59 -14.17 -18.14
CA ASP A 299 9.30 -12.77 -18.40
C ASP A 299 7.79 -12.53 -18.24
N LEU A 300 7.42 -11.25 -18.15
CA LEU A 300 6.02 -10.82 -18.21
C LEU A 300 5.53 -10.84 -19.67
N ASP A 301 5.38 -12.04 -20.22
CA ASP A 301 5.09 -12.30 -21.63
C ASP A 301 3.77 -13.08 -21.85
N GLU A 302 3.46 -13.37 -23.12
CA GLU A 302 2.27 -14.13 -23.51
C GLU A 302 2.30 -15.57 -23.00
N THR A 303 3.50 -16.15 -22.83
CA THR A 303 3.69 -17.50 -22.31
C THR A 303 3.20 -17.58 -20.86
N LEU A 304 3.69 -16.67 -20.01
CA LEU A 304 3.24 -16.57 -18.63
C LEU A 304 1.76 -16.18 -18.55
N ALA A 305 1.30 -15.25 -19.40
CA ALA A 305 -0.09 -14.82 -19.40
C ALA A 305 -1.04 -15.98 -19.74
N THR A 306 -0.65 -16.84 -20.68
CA THR A 306 -1.38 -18.06 -21.03
C THR A 306 -1.44 -19.03 -19.86
N ARG A 307 -0.31 -19.23 -19.14
CA ARG A 307 -0.29 -20.04 -17.91
C ARG A 307 -1.22 -19.46 -16.85
N VAL A 308 -1.17 -18.14 -16.60
CA VAL A 308 -2.08 -17.48 -15.64
C VAL A 308 -3.54 -17.72 -16.03
N ARG A 309 -3.93 -17.42 -17.28
CA ARG A 309 -5.30 -17.62 -17.78
C ARG A 309 -5.76 -19.06 -17.64
N SER A 310 -4.89 -20.04 -17.88
CA SER A 310 -5.22 -21.46 -17.69
C SER A 310 -5.57 -21.79 -16.22
N CYS A 311 -5.00 -21.05 -15.27
CA CYS A 311 -5.30 -21.18 -13.84
C CYS A 311 -6.49 -20.34 -13.36
N LEU A 312 -7.11 -19.54 -14.22
CA LEU A 312 -8.34 -18.80 -13.93
C LEU A 312 -9.62 -19.59 -14.33
N GLY A 313 -9.48 -20.67 -15.11
CA GLY A 313 -10.58 -21.51 -15.59
C GLY A 313 -11.16 -22.47 -14.54
N LYS A 314 -12.34 -23.05 -14.82
CA LYS A 314 -13.03 -24.00 -13.91
C LYS A 314 -12.40 -25.40 -13.89
N ASP A 315 -11.63 -25.77 -14.91
CA ASP A 315 -10.90 -27.04 -14.99
C ASP A 315 -9.41 -26.78 -14.71
N LEU A 316 -8.99 -27.04 -13.48
CA LEU A 316 -7.71 -26.63 -12.88
C LEU A 316 -6.64 -27.73 -12.69
N PRO A 317 -6.62 -28.88 -13.41
CA PRO A 317 -5.75 -29.99 -13.02
C PRO A 317 -4.24 -29.70 -13.15
N SER A 318 -3.83 -28.64 -13.85
CA SER A 318 -2.41 -28.36 -14.16
C SER A 318 -1.75 -27.25 -13.34
N CYS A 319 -2.46 -26.58 -12.42
CA CYS A 319 -1.91 -25.45 -11.67
C CYS A 319 -1.37 -25.87 -10.31
N PRO A 320 -0.13 -25.48 -9.92
CA PRO A 320 0.43 -25.82 -8.62
C PRO A 320 -0.43 -25.24 -7.50
N ARG A 321 -0.97 -26.13 -6.67
CA ARG A 321 -1.79 -25.79 -5.50
C ARG A 321 -1.00 -26.09 -4.25
N PHE A 322 -1.01 -25.13 -3.34
CA PHE A 322 -0.41 -25.27 -2.03
C PHE A 322 -1.54 -25.37 -1.02
N GLU A 323 -1.61 -26.51 -0.36
CA GLU A 323 -2.61 -26.76 0.67
C GLU A 323 -2.19 -26.17 2.00
N PHE A 324 -3.18 -25.74 2.79
CA PHE A 324 -2.94 -25.25 4.12
C PHE A 324 -2.72 -26.43 5.08
N CYS A 325 -1.45 -26.70 5.43
CA CYS A 325 -1.08 -27.69 6.44
C CYS A 325 -0.78 -26.98 7.77
N GLU A 326 -1.50 -27.34 8.83
CA GLU A 326 -1.15 -26.90 10.19
C GLU A 326 0.17 -27.54 10.62
N VAL A 327 1.11 -26.72 11.10
CA VAL A 327 2.33 -27.14 11.81
C VAL A 327 2.20 -26.67 13.25
#